data_AF-A0A2G9C3K4-F1
#
_entry.id   AF-A0A2G9C3K4-F1
#
_cell.length_a   1.000
_cell.length_b   1.000
_cell.length_c   1.000
_cell.angle_alpha   90.00
_cell.angle_beta   90.00
_cell.angle_gamma   90.00
#
_symmetry.space_group_name_H-M   'P 1'
#
loop_
_entity.id
_entity.type
_entity.pdbx_description
1 polymer ?
#
loop_
_entity_poly.entity_id
_entity_poly.type
_entity_poly.pdbx_seq_one_letter_code
_entity_poly.pdbx_strand_id
1 'polypeptide(L)'
;MCQTPGCVACHAVRSAGGPETAATGPGATGAPDRPPLGPDLTHVASRLWLGAGALRNRDPLGDPRTALRQWIADVQQVKPGARMPSYRHLRPDEVDALVEYLAGPPTAGAGTERPLVAITP
;
A
#
# COMPACT_ATOMS: atom_id res chain seq x y z
N MET A 1 2.34 4.61 -28.15
CA MET A 1 1.40 4.58 -27.00
C MET A 1 2.13 3.98 -25.81
N CYS A 2 2.69 4.82 -24.94
CA CYS A 2 3.54 4.41 -23.83
C CYS A 2 2.64 4.00 -22.66
N GLN A 3 2.65 2.71 -22.31
CA GLN A 3 1.89 2.13 -21.22
C GLN A 3 2.43 2.66 -19.88
N THR A 4 1.52 2.97 -18.96
CA THR A 4 1.81 3.49 -17.61
C THR A 4 2.88 2.62 -16.92
N PRO A 5 4.02 3.17 -16.50
CA PRO A 5 4.97 2.40 -15.70
C PRO A 5 4.27 1.96 -14.40
N GLY A 6 4.20 0.65 -14.17
CA GLY A 6 3.53 0.07 -12.99
C GLY A 6 4.21 0.45 -11.67
N CYS A 7 3.62 0.04 -10.53
CA CYS A 7 4.04 0.45 -9.18
C CYS A 7 5.55 0.31 -8.93
N VAL A 8 6.17 -0.78 -9.39
CA VAL A 8 7.59 -1.07 -9.20
C VAL A 8 8.54 -0.16 -9.97
N ALA A 9 8.06 0.63 -10.94
CA ALA A 9 8.92 1.59 -11.63
C ALA A 9 9.34 2.76 -10.72
N CYS A 10 8.54 3.06 -9.69
CA CYS A 10 8.77 4.15 -8.76
C CYS A 10 9.05 3.69 -7.33
N HIS A 11 8.60 2.49 -6.97
CA HIS A 11 8.61 2.00 -5.60
C HIS A 11 9.39 0.70 -5.47
N ALA A 12 10.19 0.59 -4.40
CA ALA A 12 10.69 -0.71 -3.95
C ALA A 12 9.58 -1.47 -3.21
N VAL A 13 9.48 -2.79 -3.43
CA VAL A 13 8.66 -3.71 -2.64
C VAL A 13 9.47 -4.97 -2.40
N ARG A 14 9.81 -5.26 -1.15
CA ARG A 14 10.54 -6.47 -0.77
C ARG A 14 9.63 -7.42 -0.02
N SER A 15 9.57 -8.67 -0.43
CA SER A 15 8.76 -9.70 0.24
C SER A 15 9.53 -10.27 1.43
N ALA A 16 8.92 -10.36 2.61
CA ALA A 16 9.58 -10.82 3.84
C ALA A 16 9.79 -12.35 3.95
N GLY A 17 9.76 -13.12 2.85
CA GLY A 17 9.86 -14.58 2.93
C GLY A 17 9.78 -15.39 1.62
N GLY A 18 10.51 -14.99 0.58
CA GLY A 18 10.71 -15.86 -0.60
C GLY A 18 12.11 -16.47 -0.60
N PRO A 19 12.33 -17.69 -1.16
CA PRO A 19 13.68 -18.13 -1.48
C PRO A 19 14.31 -17.07 -2.38
N GLU A 20 15.56 -16.76 -2.09
CA GLU A 20 16.43 -15.74 -2.69
C GLU A 20 16.76 -15.97 -4.19
N THR A 21 15.85 -16.61 -4.93
CA THR A 21 15.84 -16.63 -6.39
C THR A 21 15.03 -15.45 -6.92
N ALA A 22 15.69 -14.29 -6.96
CA ALA A 22 15.53 -13.24 -7.97
C ALA A 22 14.17 -13.11 -8.67
N ALA A 23 13.27 -12.31 -8.10
CA ALA A 23 12.46 -11.40 -8.91
C ALA A 23 13.19 -10.05 -8.99
N THR A 24 14.37 -10.03 -9.60
CA THR A 24 14.98 -8.78 -10.07
C THR A 24 14.23 -8.34 -11.33
N GLY A 25 13.01 -7.85 -11.15
CA GLY A 25 12.41 -6.97 -12.15
C GLY A 25 13.24 -5.68 -12.19
N PRO A 26 13.44 -5.05 -13.36
CA PRO A 26 14.14 -3.77 -13.45
C PRO A 26 13.22 -2.67 -12.91
N GLY A 27 13.12 -2.57 -11.59
CA GLY A 27 12.08 -1.79 -10.91
C GLY A 27 12.61 -1.05 -9.70
N ALA A 28 13.78 -0.42 -9.88
CA ALA A 28 14.34 0.70 -9.13
C ALA A 28 15.83 0.86 -9.53
N THR A 29 16.18 0.70 -10.81
CA THR A 29 17.51 1.09 -11.29
C THR A 29 17.55 2.61 -11.42
N GLY A 30 17.46 3.30 -10.28
CA GLY A 30 18.21 4.53 -10.16
C GLY A 30 19.68 4.16 -10.33
N ALA A 31 20.41 4.89 -11.18
CA ALA A 31 21.86 4.97 -11.02
C ALA A 31 22.17 5.20 -9.52
N PRO A 32 23.29 4.70 -8.98
CA PRO A 32 23.63 4.82 -7.55
C PRO A 32 23.53 6.26 -7.01
N ASP A 33 23.51 7.25 -7.89
CA ASP A 33 23.47 8.68 -7.61
C ASP A 33 22.07 9.32 -7.75
N ARG A 34 21.00 8.56 -8.05
CA ARG A 34 19.64 9.11 -8.18
C ARG A 34 18.77 8.74 -6.98
N PRO A 35 18.16 9.71 -6.27
CA PRO A 35 17.23 9.41 -5.18
C PRO A 35 16.01 8.64 -5.72
N PRO A 36 15.42 7.74 -4.91
CA PRO A 36 14.26 6.96 -5.33
C PRO A 36 13.07 7.88 -5.65
N LEU A 37 12.36 7.59 -6.75
CA LEU A 37 11.23 8.40 -7.22
C LEU A 37 10.04 8.33 -6.26
N GLY A 38 9.83 7.16 -5.63
CA GLY A 38 8.78 6.91 -4.64
C GLY A 38 9.32 6.23 -3.38
N PRO A 39 8.56 6.26 -2.28
CA PRO A 39 8.93 5.57 -1.05
C PRO A 39 8.96 4.06 -1.21
N ASP A 40 9.78 3.38 -0.41
CA ASP A 40 9.73 1.94 -0.22
C ASP A 40 8.35 1.51 0.32
N LEU A 41 7.73 0.49 -0.25
CA LEU A 41 6.43 -0.04 0.16
C LEU A 41 6.52 -1.39 0.88
N THR A 42 7.73 -1.93 1.10
CA THR A 42 8.01 -3.19 1.81
C THR A 42 7.20 -3.36 3.10
N HIS A 43 6.99 -2.27 3.85
CA HIS A 43 6.24 -2.26 5.10
C HIS A 43 5.07 -1.26 5.07
N VAL A 44 4.47 -1.02 3.90
CA VAL A 44 3.41 -0.02 3.78
C VAL A 44 2.19 -0.35 4.65
N ALA A 45 1.83 -1.62 4.78
CA ALA A 45 0.71 -2.09 5.62
C ALA A 45 0.87 -1.74 7.11
N SER A 46 2.11 -1.76 7.63
CA SER A 46 2.34 -1.53 9.06
C SER A 46 2.35 -0.04 9.43
N ARG A 47 2.47 0.86 8.44
CA ARG A 47 2.48 2.32 8.65
C ARG A 47 1.18 2.80 9.28
N LEU A 48 1.28 3.84 10.10
CA LEU A 48 0.12 4.53 10.67
C LEU A 48 -0.58 5.45 9.66
N TRP A 49 0.19 6.02 8.73
CA TRP A 49 -0.27 7.02 7.78
C TRP A 49 0.29 6.79 6.38
N LEU A 50 -0.49 7.16 5.37
CA LEU A 50 -0.13 7.22 3.96
C LEU A 50 0.09 8.68 3.53
N GLY A 51 0.78 8.87 2.40
CA GLY A 51 0.87 10.17 1.75
C GLY A 51 1.59 11.28 2.54
N ALA A 52 2.53 10.93 3.42
CA ALA A 52 3.17 11.84 4.37
C ALA A 52 2.17 12.48 5.35
N GLY A 53 1.28 11.67 5.93
CA GLY A 53 0.31 12.11 6.94
C GLY A 53 -1.07 12.50 6.37
N ALA A 54 -1.29 12.33 5.07
CA ALA A 54 -2.53 12.76 4.41
C ALA A 54 -3.73 11.84 4.69
N LEU A 55 -3.48 10.55 4.94
CA LEU A 55 -4.53 9.55 5.14
C LEU A 55 -4.11 8.59 6.25
N ARG A 56 -4.99 8.35 7.23
CA ARG A 56 -4.76 7.27 8.21
C ARG A 56 -4.80 5.95 7.47
N ASN A 57 -3.77 5.14 7.68
CA ASN A 57 -3.64 3.89 6.95
C ASN A 57 -4.58 2.83 7.52
N ARG A 58 -4.78 2.78 8.84
CA ARG A 58 -5.59 1.76 9.51
C ARG A 58 -6.98 2.27 9.85
N ASP A 59 -7.96 1.41 9.69
CA ASP A 59 -9.31 1.60 10.22
C ASP A 59 -9.37 1.34 11.74
N PRO A 60 -10.53 1.51 12.41
CA PRO A 60 -10.66 1.25 13.85
C PRO A 60 -10.38 -0.20 14.30
N LEU A 61 -10.44 -1.16 13.38
CA LEU A 61 -10.13 -2.58 13.63
C LEU A 61 -8.66 -2.90 13.32
N GLY A 62 -7.89 -1.93 12.82
CA GLY A 62 -6.47 -2.07 12.52
C GLY A 62 -6.18 -2.53 11.08
N ASP A 63 -7.18 -2.62 10.20
CA ASP A 63 -7.03 -3.09 8.82
C ASP A 63 -6.60 -1.93 7.89
N PRO A 64 -5.52 -2.09 7.10
CA PRO A 64 -5.07 -1.07 6.15
C PRO A 64 -5.78 -1.05 4.80
N ARG A 65 -6.57 -2.07 4.46
CA ARG A 65 -7.06 -2.31 3.09
C ARG A 65 -7.92 -1.19 2.54
N THR A 66 -8.81 -0.64 3.35
CA THR A 66 -9.70 0.46 2.96
C THR A 66 -8.91 1.70 2.54
N ALA A 67 -7.90 2.09 3.33
CA ALA A 67 -7.08 3.25 3.03
C ALA A 67 -6.16 3.02 1.82
N LEU A 68 -5.57 1.82 1.71
CA LEU A 68 -4.77 1.43 0.55
C LEU A 68 -5.59 1.47 -0.74
N ARG A 69 -6.82 0.92 -0.72
CA ARG A 69 -7.74 0.96 -1.86
C ARG A 69 -8.03 2.39 -2.30
N GLN A 70 -8.40 3.25 -1.35
CA GLN A 70 -8.66 4.67 -1.61
C GLN A 70 -7.44 5.37 -2.22
N TRP A 71 -6.25 5.14 -1.65
CA TRP A 71 -5.01 5.75 -2.11
C TRP A 71 -4.62 5.32 -3.53
N ILE A 72 -4.72 4.01 -3.84
CA ILE A 72 -4.34 3.48 -5.16
C ILE A 72 -5.33 3.91 -6.24
N ALA A 73 -6.64 3.79 -5.96
CA ALA A 73 -7.67 4.12 -6.92
C ALA A 73 -7.64 5.61 -7.28
N ASP A 74 -7.47 6.49 -6.28
CA ASP A 74 -7.58 7.92 -6.51
C ASP A 74 -6.82 8.81 -5.52
N VAL A 75 -5.49 8.76 -5.58
CA VAL A 75 -4.61 9.58 -4.75
C VAL A 75 -4.89 11.08 -4.86
N GLN A 76 -5.30 11.59 -6.02
CA GLN A 76 -5.54 13.04 -6.20
C GLN A 76 -6.76 13.54 -5.40
N GLN A 77 -7.73 12.67 -5.07
CA GLN A 77 -8.83 13.04 -4.16
C GLN A 77 -8.37 13.16 -2.70
N VAL A 78 -7.33 12.42 -2.32
CA VAL A 78 -6.77 12.43 -0.96
C VAL A 78 -5.71 13.52 -0.80
N LYS A 79 -4.82 13.64 -1.79
CA LYS A 79 -3.69 14.57 -1.81
C LYS A 79 -3.53 15.17 -3.21
N PRO A 80 -4.22 16.29 -3.51
CA PRO A 80 -4.03 17.01 -4.75
C PRO A 80 -2.57 17.40 -4.97
N GLY A 81 -2.06 17.17 -6.18
CA GLY A 81 -0.66 17.44 -6.54
C GLY A 81 0.31 16.33 -6.16
N ALA A 82 -0.17 15.17 -5.68
CA ALA A 82 0.68 13.99 -5.51
C ALA A 82 1.32 13.59 -6.85
N ARG A 83 2.57 13.14 -6.81
CA ARG A 83 3.31 12.67 -8.01
C ARG A 83 2.95 11.25 -8.42
N MET A 84 2.35 10.48 -7.53
CA MET A 84 1.76 9.19 -7.87
C MET A 84 0.52 9.44 -8.73
N PRO A 85 0.35 8.76 -9.88
CA PRO A 85 -0.86 8.89 -10.68
C PRO A 85 -2.04 8.19 -9.99
N SER A 86 -3.27 8.68 -10.20
CA SER A 86 -4.49 7.96 -9.83
C SER A 86 -4.75 6.80 -10.80
N TYR A 87 -5.02 5.60 -10.29
CA TYR A 87 -5.26 4.41 -11.11
C TYR A 87 -6.75 4.14 -11.38
N ARG A 88 -7.52 5.19 -11.69
CA ARG A 88 -8.97 5.11 -11.95
C ARG A 88 -9.36 4.21 -13.14
N HIS A 89 -8.39 3.84 -13.99
CA HIS A 89 -8.58 2.98 -15.14
C HIS A 89 -8.51 1.49 -14.81
N LEU A 90 -7.99 1.13 -13.63
CA LEU A 90 -7.97 -0.26 -13.18
C LEU A 90 -9.37 -0.71 -12.78
N ARG A 91 -9.68 -1.97 -13.05
CA ARG A 91 -10.92 -2.58 -12.59
C ARG A 91 -10.89 -2.79 -11.07
N PRO A 92 -12.05 -2.89 -10.40
CA PRO A 92 -12.12 -3.11 -8.96
C PRO A 92 -11.32 -4.33 -8.47
N ASP A 93 -11.36 -5.44 -9.20
CA ASP A 93 -10.62 -6.68 -8.92
C ASP A 93 -9.10 -6.50 -9.00
N GLU A 94 -8.63 -5.66 -9.93
CA GLU A 94 -7.20 -5.37 -10.08
C GLU A 94 -6.69 -4.51 -8.92
N VAL A 95 -7.48 -3.52 -8.49
CA VAL A 95 -7.15 -2.72 -7.30
C VAL A 95 -7.14 -3.61 -6.06
N ASP A 96 -8.10 -4.52 -5.92
CA ASP A 96 -8.18 -5.42 -4.77
C ASP A 96 -6.99 -6.38 -4.72
N ALA A 97 -6.58 -6.95 -5.85
CA ALA A 97 -5.38 -7.77 -5.93
C ALA A 97 -4.11 -7.00 -5.49
N LEU A 98 -3.98 -5.72 -5.88
CA LEU A 98 -2.86 -4.86 -5.45
C LEU A 98 -2.91 -4.55 -3.96
N VAL A 99 -4.11 -4.27 -3.42
CA VAL A 99 -4.31 -4.02 -1.99
C VAL A 99 -3.96 -5.25 -1.18
N GLU A 100 -4.40 -6.43 -1.61
CA GLU A 100 -4.05 -7.72 -1.00
C GLU A 100 -2.55 -7.95 -0.96
N TYR A 101 -1.88 -7.73 -2.10
CA TYR A 101 -0.43 -7.85 -2.20
C TYR A 101 0.31 -6.91 -1.22
N LEU A 102 -0.15 -5.66 -1.07
CA LEU A 102 0.51 -4.66 -0.22
C LEU A 102 0.16 -4.76 1.27
N ALA A 103 -1.05 -5.17 1.60
CA ALA A 103 -1.49 -5.40 2.97
C ALA A 103 -0.82 -6.64 3.57
N GLY A 104 -0.43 -7.59 2.72
CA GLY A 104 0.12 -8.88 3.12
C GLY A 104 -0.98 -9.85 3.57
N PRO A 105 -0.58 -11.06 4.02
CA PRO A 105 -1.54 -12.03 4.54
C PRO A 105 -2.33 -11.39 5.70
N PRO A 106 -3.62 -11.73 5.85
CA PRO A 106 -4.40 -11.26 6.98
C PRO A 106 -3.65 -11.59 8.27
N THR A 107 -3.34 -10.56 9.06
CA THR A 107 -2.66 -10.76 10.35
C THR A 107 -3.62 -11.53 11.24
N ALA A 108 -3.33 -12.82 11.49
CA ALA A 108 -4.03 -13.58 12.53
C ALA A 108 -3.74 -12.87 13.87
N GLY A 109 -4.71 -12.11 14.40
CA GLY A 109 -4.52 -11.40 15.66
C GLY A 109 -5.26 -10.08 15.90
N ALA A 110 -6.31 -9.74 15.14
CA ALA A 110 -7.23 -8.64 15.50
C ALA A 110 -8.63 -9.16 15.87
N GLY A 111 -8.69 -10.34 16.50
CA GLY A 111 -9.93 -11.08 16.74
C GLY A 111 -10.02 -11.88 18.04
N THR A 112 -9.13 -11.65 19.02
CA THR A 112 -9.43 -12.10 20.39
C THR A 112 -10.24 -10.98 21.04
N GLU A 113 -11.55 -11.15 20.97
CA GLU A 113 -12.57 -10.63 21.91
C GLU A 113 -12.10 -9.52 22.87
N ARG A 114 -12.54 -8.28 22.61
CA ARG A 114 -12.81 -7.36 23.71
C ARG A 114 -14.23 -7.68 24.16
N PRO A 115 -14.47 -8.28 25.34
CA PRO A 115 -15.82 -8.40 25.83
C PRO A 115 -16.39 -6.98 25.90
N LEU A 116 -17.55 -6.81 25.28
CA LEU A 116 -18.38 -5.62 25.41
C LEU A 116 -18.49 -5.36 26.91
N VAL A 117 -17.82 -4.33 27.41
CA VAL A 117 -18.05 -3.83 28.76
C VAL A 117 -19.55 -3.59 28.84
N ALA A 118 -20.24 -4.36 29.67
CA ALA A 118 -21.62 -4.12 30.00
C ALA A 118 -21.63 -2.81 30.78
N ILE A 119 -21.86 -1.73 30.05
CA ILE A 119 -22.16 -0.42 30.62
C ILE A 119 -23.62 -0.49 31.07
N THR A 120 -23.84 0.02 32.29
CA THR A 120 -25.08 0.61 32.83
C THR A 120 -25.82 -0.23 33.89
N PRO A 121 -26.33 0.39 34.97
CA PRO A 121 -25.79 1.50 35.78
C PRO A 121 -25.28 1.06 37.17
#